data_AF-A0A1E4U183-F1
#
_entry.id   AF-A0A1E4U183-F1
#
_cell.length_a   1.000
_cell.length_b   1.000
_cell.length_c   1.000
_cell.angle_alpha   90.00
_cell.angle_beta   90.00
_cell.angle_gamma   90.00
#
_symmetry.space_group_name_H-M   'P 1'
#
loop_
_entity.id
_entity.type
_entity.pdbx_description
1 polymer ?
#
loop_
_entity_poly.entity_id
_entity_poly.type
_entity_poly.pdbx_seq_one_letter_code
_entity_poly.pdbx_strand_id
1 'polypeptide(L)'
;MDFDLDDVLDLESDFYEEGYNQGLNETTKQEYTDGKEYGIQISFQRFLVMGYYRSVIEHWKTILLAKTTENDRKASTLLNTLNKLAYLVDNLSFENTEENGLIYDSTLKKIKYKLRIINTQLINMKIGINDNLRNAGTLLTDIGGRLEIDNGSSSTDVDNGMW
;
A
#
# COMPACT_ATOMS: atom_id res chain seq x y z
N MET A 1 -54.58 -5.36 37.63
CA MET A 1 -53.27 -5.97 37.33
C MET A 1 -52.34 -4.78 37.28
N ASP A 2 -51.76 -4.43 38.42
CA ASP A 2 -50.75 -3.36 38.50
C ASP A 2 -49.51 -3.93 37.82
N PHE A 3 -49.09 -3.32 36.72
CA PHE A 3 -47.80 -3.62 36.13
C PHE A 3 -46.76 -2.98 37.05
N ASP A 4 -45.90 -3.81 37.64
CA ASP A 4 -44.82 -3.34 38.49
C ASP A 4 -43.81 -2.62 37.60
N LEU A 5 -43.79 -1.28 37.68
CA LEU A 5 -43.00 -0.43 36.80
C LEU A 5 -41.49 -0.71 36.98
N ASP A 6 -41.11 -1.18 38.16
CA ASP A 6 -39.74 -1.53 38.52
C ASP A 6 -39.23 -2.73 37.71
N ASP A 7 -40.06 -3.75 37.46
CA ASP A 7 -39.72 -4.95 36.67
C ASP A 7 -39.52 -4.59 35.17
N VAL A 8 -40.23 -3.57 34.67
CA VAL A 8 -40.07 -3.05 33.29
C VAL A 8 -38.81 -2.18 33.16
N LEU A 9 -38.46 -1.41 34.19
CA LEU A 9 -37.26 -0.58 34.22
C LEU A 9 -35.98 -1.43 34.31
N ASP A 10 -36.02 -2.52 35.08
CA ASP A 10 -34.94 -3.50 35.16
C ASP A 10 -34.74 -4.20 33.80
N LEU A 11 -35.83 -4.58 33.12
CA LEU A 11 -35.80 -5.18 31.78
C LEU A 11 -35.22 -4.21 30.72
N GLU A 12 -35.60 -2.93 30.76
CA GLU A 12 -35.06 -1.91 29.85
C GLU A 12 -33.56 -1.73 30.06
N SER A 13 -33.12 -1.63 31.32
CA SER A 13 -31.69 -1.54 31.67
C SER A 13 -30.91 -2.76 31.18
N ASP A 14 -31.45 -3.96 31.35
CA ASP A 14 -30.86 -5.21 30.88
C ASP A 14 -30.71 -5.23 29.35
N PHE A 15 -31.75 -4.82 28.61
CA PHE A 15 -31.68 -4.73 27.14
C PHE A 15 -30.72 -3.64 26.65
N TYR A 16 -30.60 -2.52 27.36
CA TYR A 16 -29.60 -1.49 27.05
C TYR A 16 -28.18 -1.99 27.27
N GLU A 17 -27.92 -2.65 28.40
CA GLU A 17 -26.61 -3.21 28.70
C GLU A 17 -26.25 -4.34 27.72
N GLU A 18 -27.22 -5.20 27.41
CA GLU A 18 -27.05 -6.26 26.42
C GLU A 18 -26.76 -5.69 25.03
N GLY A 19 -27.56 -4.73 24.56
CA GLY A 19 -27.36 -4.08 23.26
C GLY A 19 -26.03 -3.32 23.17
N TYR A 20 -25.62 -2.64 24.24
CA TYR A 20 -24.32 -1.98 24.32
C TYR A 20 -23.17 -2.97 24.24
N ASN A 21 -23.23 -4.06 25.01
CA ASN A 21 -22.19 -5.09 25.03
C ASN A 21 -22.14 -5.86 23.71
N GLN A 22 -23.29 -6.15 23.08
CA GLN A 22 -23.36 -6.75 21.75
C GLN A 22 -22.73 -5.83 20.71
N GLY A 23 -23.13 -4.55 20.68
CA GLY A 23 -22.57 -3.56 19.75
C GLY A 23 -21.06 -3.37 19.92
N LEU A 24 -20.57 -3.31 21.17
CA LEU A 24 -19.14 -3.20 21.46
C LEU A 24 -18.37 -4.44 20.98
N ASN A 25 -18.89 -5.64 21.24
CA ASN A 25 -18.26 -6.89 20.83
C ASN A 25 -18.25 -7.06 19.30
N GLU A 26 -19.35 -6.75 18.63
CA GLU A 26 -19.45 -6.80 17.18
C GLU A 26 -18.50 -5.80 16.53
N THR A 27 -18.49 -4.55 17.02
CA THR A 27 -17.58 -3.50 16.53
C THR A 27 -16.13 -3.93 16.70
N THR A 28 -15.73 -4.39 17.89
CA THR A 28 -14.34 -4.83 18.16
C THR A 28 -13.93 -5.97 17.23
N LYS A 29 -14.82 -6.94 17.00
CA LYS A 29 -14.55 -8.07 16.11
C LYS A 29 -14.42 -7.62 14.65
N GLN A 30 -15.26 -6.69 14.23
CA GLN A 30 -15.24 -6.12 12.89
C GLN A 30 -13.96 -5.32 12.68
N GLU A 31 -13.61 -4.41 13.58
CA GLU A 31 -12.37 -3.63 13.55
C GLU A 31 -11.12 -4.53 13.47
N TYR A 32 -11.09 -5.61 14.24
CA TYR A 32 -9.99 -6.58 14.18
C TYR A 32 -9.88 -7.26 12.81
N THR A 33 -11.02 -7.64 12.23
CA THR A 33 -11.08 -8.29 10.92
C THR A 33 -10.65 -7.33 9.82
N ASP A 34 -11.21 -6.12 9.82
CA ASP A 34 -10.92 -5.06 8.87
C ASP A 34 -9.45 -4.64 8.93
N GLY A 35 -8.88 -4.51 10.14
CA GLY A 35 -7.46 -4.21 10.33
C GLY A 35 -6.54 -5.29 9.78
N LYS A 36 -6.93 -6.57 9.91
CA LYS A 36 -6.18 -7.70 9.36
C LYS A 36 -6.24 -7.72 7.83
N GLU A 37 -7.41 -7.53 7.24
CA GLU A 37 -7.60 -7.47 5.79
C GLU A 37 -6.82 -6.30 5.18
N TYR A 38 -6.90 -5.13 5.81
CA TYR A 38 -6.15 -3.94 5.41
C TYR A 38 -4.64 -4.19 5.43
N GLY A 39 -4.10 -4.82 6.49
CA GLY A 39 -2.68 -5.17 6.56
C GLY A 39 -2.22 -6.09 5.42
N ILE A 40 -3.04 -7.09 5.08
CA ILE A 40 -2.78 -8.01 3.95
C ILE A 40 -2.79 -7.23 2.62
N GLN A 41 -3.79 -6.38 2.42
CA GLN A 41 -3.90 -5.57 1.20
C GLN A 41 -2.68 -4.66 1.01
N ILE A 42 -2.28 -3.93 2.05
CA ILE A 42 -1.14 -3.01 1.99
C ILE A 42 0.17 -3.77 1.75
N SER A 43 0.41 -4.87 2.46
CA SER A 43 1.64 -5.67 2.26
C SER A 43 1.71 -6.27 0.84
N PHE A 44 0.59 -6.72 0.29
CA PHE A 44 0.50 -7.19 -1.09
C PHE A 44 0.82 -6.09 -2.11
N GLN A 45 0.22 -4.91 -1.96
CA GLN A 45 0.52 -3.75 -2.82
C GLN A 45 2.01 -3.39 -2.76
N ARG A 46 2.60 -3.36 -1.56
CA ARG A 46 4.02 -3.10 -1.35
C ARG A 46 4.90 -4.13 -2.08
N PHE A 47 4.55 -5.42 -1.97
CA PHE A 47 5.26 -6.49 -2.64
C PHE A 47 5.23 -6.36 -4.17
N LEU A 48 4.06 -6.08 -4.75
CA LEU A 48 3.90 -5.91 -6.20
C LEU A 48 4.76 -4.77 -6.75
N VAL A 49 4.80 -3.64 -6.04
CA VAL A 49 5.60 -2.48 -6.44
C VAL A 49 7.10 -2.79 -6.43
N MET A 50 7.56 -3.49 -5.40
CA MET A 50 8.96 -3.88 -5.30
C MET A 50 9.33 -4.89 -6.40
N GLY A 51 8.45 -5.85 -6.68
CA GLY A 51 8.59 -6.78 -7.82
C GLY A 51 8.66 -6.06 -9.16
N TYR A 52 7.82 -5.05 -9.38
CA TYR A 52 7.89 -4.21 -10.58
C TYR A 52 9.25 -3.50 -10.70
N TYR A 53 9.72 -2.84 -9.63
CA TYR A 53 11.02 -2.17 -9.67
C TYR A 53 12.18 -3.14 -9.89
N ARG A 54 12.11 -4.35 -9.30
CA ARG A 54 13.06 -5.42 -9.57
C ARG A 54 13.12 -5.77 -11.05
N SER A 55 11.96 -5.96 -11.69
CA SER A 55 11.89 -6.30 -13.12
C SER A 55 12.49 -5.21 -14.01
N VAL A 56 12.20 -3.93 -13.72
CA VAL A 56 12.77 -2.78 -14.45
C VAL A 56 14.30 -2.74 -14.32
N ILE A 57 14.82 -2.94 -13.10
CA ILE A 57 16.26 -2.96 -12.85
C ILE A 57 16.95 -4.06 -13.68
N GLU A 58 16.44 -5.29 -13.64
CA GLU A 58 17.03 -6.42 -14.37
C GLU A 58 16.91 -6.25 -15.89
N HIS A 59 15.78 -5.72 -16.37
CA HIS A 59 15.60 -5.42 -17.79
C HIS A 59 16.62 -4.39 -18.28
N TRP A 60 16.83 -3.31 -17.52
CA TRP A 60 17.81 -2.28 -17.87
C TRP A 60 19.24 -2.77 -17.78
N LYS A 61 19.58 -3.62 -16.81
CA LYS A 61 20.90 -4.28 -16.75
C LYS A 61 21.16 -5.07 -18.02
N THR A 62 20.19 -5.89 -18.42
CA THR A 62 20.29 -6.75 -19.61
C THR A 62 20.52 -5.91 -20.88
N ILE A 63 19.76 -4.83 -21.06
CA ILE A 63 19.87 -3.99 -22.26
C ILE A 63 21.14 -3.14 -22.26
N LEU A 64 21.56 -2.66 -21.09
CA LEU A 64 22.81 -1.93 -20.96
C LEU A 64 23.99 -2.82 -21.37
N LEU A 65 24.03 -4.07 -20.91
CA LEU A 65 25.05 -5.05 -21.30
C LEU A 65 24.99 -5.39 -22.79
N ALA A 66 23.80 -5.50 -23.38
CA ALA A 66 23.64 -5.82 -24.80
C ALA A 66 24.04 -4.68 -25.75
N LYS A 67 23.88 -3.41 -25.32
CA LYS A 67 24.08 -2.23 -26.17
C LYS A 67 25.40 -1.49 -25.93
N THR A 68 26.17 -1.88 -24.93
CA THR A 68 27.44 -1.23 -24.59
C THR A 68 28.60 -2.21 -24.67
N THR A 69 29.80 -1.67 -24.86
CA THR A 69 31.03 -2.48 -24.84
C THR A 69 31.58 -2.53 -23.43
N GLU A 70 32.37 -3.56 -23.11
CA GLU A 70 32.95 -3.76 -21.77
C GLU A 70 33.78 -2.56 -21.27
N ASN A 71 34.31 -1.74 -22.18
CA ASN A 71 35.14 -0.57 -21.85
C ASN A 71 34.33 0.74 -21.67
N ASP A 72 33.00 0.72 -21.77
CA ASP A 72 32.20 1.92 -21.49
C ASP A 72 32.14 2.18 -19.98
N ARG A 73 32.95 3.16 -19.54
CA ARG A 73 33.01 3.60 -18.13
C ARG A 73 31.67 4.11 -17.60
N LYS A 74 30.87 4.77 -18.44
CA LYS A 74 29.54 5.28 -18.02
C LYS A 74 28.57 4.12 -17.84
N ALA A 75 28.58 3.16 -18.77
CA ALA A 75 27.78 1.94 -18.66
C ALA A 75 28.14 1.13 -17.41
N SER A 76 29.44 0.96 -17.14
CA SER A 76 29.93 0.26 -15.94
C SER A 76 29.46 0.93 -14.64
N THR A 77 29.46 2.27 -14.60
CA THR A 77 29.00 3.04 -13.43
C THR A 77 27.48 2.89 -13.23
N LEU A 78 26.71 2.90 -14.32
CA LEU A 78 25.27 2.65 -14.31
C LEU A 78 24.94 1.24 -13.83
N LEU A 79 25.65 0.23 -14.35
CA LEU A 79 25.49 -1.17 -13.97
C LEU A 79 25.74 -1.37 -12.46
N ASN A 80 26.80 -0.78 -11.93
CA ASN A 80 27.08 -0.80 -10.49
C ASN A 80 25.97 -0.15 -9.66
N THR A 81 25.39 0.94 -10.17
CA THR A 81 24.26 1.61 -9.51
C THR A 81 23.01 0.74 -9.54
N LEU A 82 22.72 0.08 -10.66
CA LEU A 82 21.61 -0.86 -10.82
C LEU A 82 21.77 -2.08 -9.90
N ASN A 83 22.97 -2.63 -9.76
CA ASN A 83 23.25 -3.73 -8.83
C ASN A 83 23.02 -3.34 -7.37
N LYS A 84 23.39 -2.11 -6.98
CA LYS A 84 23.09 -1.58 -5.63
C LYS A 84 21.59 -1.42 -5.40
N LEU A 85 20.84 -0.97 -6.41
CA LEU A 85 19.38 -0.88 -6.33
C LEU A 85 18.73 -2.26 -6.23
N ALA A 86 19.19 -3.22 -7.04
CA ALA A 86 18.76 -4.61 -6.99
C ALA A 86 18.93 -5.20 -5.58
N TYR A 87 20.11 -5.03 -4.99
CA TYR A 87 20.39 -5.47 -3.61
C TYR A 87 19.44 -4.82 -2.60
N LEU A 88 19.21 -3.52 -2.71
CA LEU A 88 18.35 -2.80 -1.79
C LEU A 88 16.87 -3.25 -1.90
N VAL A 89 16.42 -3.61 -3.11
CA VAL A 89 15.09 -4.19 -3.33
C VAL A 89 14.96 -5.58 -2.71
N ASP A 90 15.99 -6.43 -2.83
CA ASP A 90 15.96 -7.81 -2.32
C ASP A 90 16.05 -7.92 -0.80
N ASN A 91 16.71 -6.96 -0.15
CA ASN A 91 16.95 -7.00 1.30
C ASN A 91 15.96 -6.17 2.11
N LEU A 92 14.86 -5.74 1.50
CA LEU A 92 13.83 -5.02 2.22
C LEU A 92 12.98 -6.00 3.05
N SER A 93 12.83 -5.73 4.35
CA SER A 93 11.88 -6.48 5.17
C SER A 93 10.44 -6.13 4.78
N PHE A 94 9.60 -7.16 4.64
CA PHE A 94 8.16 -7.04 4.40
C PHE A 94 7.33 -7.45 5.62
N GLU A 95 7.96 -7.60 6.79
CA GLU A 95 7.22 -7.85 8.03
C GLU A 95 6.30 -6.66 8.33
N ASN A 96 5.09 -6.96 8.79
CA ASN A 96 4.05 -5.97 9.05
C ASN A 96 4.26 -5.26 10.40
N THR A 97 5.34 -4.50 10.52
CA THR A 97 5.63 -3.63 11.65
C THR A 97 5.61 -2.16 11.21
N GLU A 98 5.31 -1.25 12.14
CA GLU A 98 5.31 0.19 11.86
C GLU A 98 6.69 0.68 11.38
N GLU A 99 7.75 0.23 12.04
CA GLU A 99 9.14 0.54 11.67
C GLU A 99 9.46 0.12 10.23
N ASN A 100 9.11 -1.11 9.85
CA ASN A 100 9.33 -1.60 8.49
C ASN A 100 8.48 -0.85 7.47
N GLY A 101 7.30 -0.35 7.84
CA GLY A 101 6.50 0.55 7.02
C GLY A 101 7.24 1.86 6.67
N LEU A 102 7.83 2.52 7.66
CA LEU A 102 8.60 3.75 7.45
C LEU A 102 9.89 3.51 6.63
N ILE A 103 10.57 2.39 6.90
CA ILE A 103 11.75 1.97 6.13
C ILE A 103 11.35 1.71 4.67
N TYR A 104 10.24 1.03 4.43
CA TYR A 104 9.69 0.78 3.10
C TYR A 104 9.46 2.09 2.35
N ASP A 105 8.71 3.04 2.91
CA ASP A 105 8.34 4.28 2.21
C ASP A 105 9.56 5.14 1.87
N SER A 106 10.49 5.27 2.83
CA SER A 106 11.73 6.02 2.60
C SER A 106 12.62 5.37 1.54
N THR A 107 12.64 4.03 1.50
CA THR A 107 13.43 3.24 0.55
C THR A 107 12.82 3.27 -0.85
N LEU A 108 11.51 3.10 -0.94
CA LEU A 108 10.73 3.23 -2.16
C LEU A 108 10.98 4.58 -2.84
N LYS A 109 10.93 5.66 -2.05
CA LYS A 109 11.20 7.01 -2.52
C LYS A 109 12.61 7.14 -3.12
N LYS A 110 13.63 6.55 -2.46
CA LYS A 110 15.02 6.52 -2.96
C LYS A 110 15.14 5.73 -4.27
N ILE A 111 14.54 4.54 -4.36
CA ILE A 111 14.53 3.72 -5.58
C ILE A 111 13.92 4.51 -6.74
N LYS A 112 12.72 5.05 -6.52
CA LYS A 112 11.97 5.82 -7.55
C LYS A 112 12.79 6.98 -8.10
N TYR A 113 13.42 7.77 -7.23
CA TYR A 113 14.26 8.88 -7.68
C TYR A 113 15.49 8.41 -8.46
N LYS A 114 16.19 7.38 -7.98
CA LYS A 114 17.38 6.86 -8.67
C LYS A 114 17.03 6.25 -10.03
N LEU A 115 15.95 5.48 -10.13
CA LEU A 115 15.48 4.94 -11.40
C LEU A 115 15.10 6.03 -12.39
N ARG A 116 14.47 7.13 -11.92
CA ARG A 116 14.18 8.28 -12.78
C ARG A 116 15.44 8.91 -13.35
N ILE A 117 16.49 9.08 -12.54
CA ILE A 117 17.78 9.63 -12.98
C ILE A 117 18.44 8.70 -13.99
N ILE A 118 18.47 7.39 -13.70
CA ILE A 118 19.04 6.39 -14.61
C ILE A 118 18.29 6.37 -15.94
N ASN A 119 16.95 6.48 -15.93
CA ASN A 119 16.16 6.58 -17.15
C ASN A 119 16.62 7.75 -18.04
N THR A 120 16.79 8.94 -17.46
CA THR A 120 17.32 10.11 -18.18
C THR A 120 18.71 9.85 -18.75
N GLN A 121 19.58 9.16 -18.00
CA GLN A 121 20.93 8.81 -18.47
C GLN A 121 20.89 7.79 -19.63
N LEU A 122 20.05 6.76 -19.55
CA LEU A 122 19.87 5.75 -20.60
C LEU A 122 19.30 6.36 -21.90
N ILE A 123 18.35 7.28 -21.77
CA ILE A 123 17.81 8.06 -22.90
C ILE A 123 18.93 8.88 -23.56
N ASN A 124 19.73 9.60 -22.78
CA ASN A 124 20.83 10.41 -23.29
C ASN A 124 21.92 9.56 -23.97
N MET A 125 22.10 8.32 -23.54
CA MET A 125 23.03 7.36 -24.16
C MET A 125 22.47 6.72 -25.44
N LYS A 126 21.23 7.05 -25.86
CA LYS A 126 20.51 6.41 -26.99
C LYS A 126 20.36 4.89 -26.84
N ILE A 127 20.52 4.39 -25.62
CA ILE A 127 20.27 3.00 -25.24
C ILE A 127 18.76 2.78 -25.06
N GLY A 128 18.03 3.89 -24.81
CA GLY A 128 16.62 4.03 -24.48
C GLY A 128 15.70 2.90 -24.90
N ILE A 129 15.20 2.19 -23.89
CA ILE A 129 13.89 1.56 -23.95
C ILE A 129 12.88 2.65 -23.62
N ASN A 130 11.77 2.70 -24.35
CA ASN A 130 10.62 3.53 -23.98
C ASN A 130 9.83 2.83 -22.86
N ASP A 131 10.53 2.35 -21.82
CA ASP A 131 9.89 1.74 -20.67
C ASP A 131 9.19 2.86 -19.92
N ASN A 132 7.88 2.81 -19.95
CA ASN A 132 7.04 3.71 -19.21
C ASN A 132 7.30 3.53 -17.71
N LEU A 133 8.32 4.19 -17.15
CA LEU A 133 8.45 4.39 -15.71
C LEU A 133 7.20 5.10 -15.14
N ARG A 134 6.47 5.80 -16.02
CA ARG A 134 5.13 6.34 -15.78
C ARG A 134 4.14 5.26 -15.31
N ASN A 135 4.28 4.01 -15.79
CA ASN A 135 3.35 2.95 -15.46
C ASN A 135 3.53 2.40 -14.04
N ALA A 136 4.66 2.63 -13.37
CA ALA A 136 4.82 2.19 -11.97
C ALA A 136 3.85 2.93 -11.03
N GLY A 137 3.62 4.22 -11.31
CA GLY A 137 2.68 5.05 -10.57
C GLY A 137 1.23 4.74 -10.92
N THR A 138 0.95 4.39 -12.18
CA THR A 138 -0.39 3.94 -12.58
C THR A 138 -0.68 2.54 -12.05
N LEU A 139 0.27 1.60 -12.09
CA LEU A 139 0.15 0.26 -11.47
C LEU A 139 -0.28 0.34 -10.01
N LEU A 140 0.28 1.26 -9.22
CA LEU A 140 -0.14 1.50 -7.83
C LEU A 140 -1.59 1.99 -7.71
N THR A 141 -2.03 2.84 -8.63
CA THR A 141 -3.40 3.38 -8.65
C THR A 141 -4.41 2.42 -9.28
N ASP A 142 -3.96 1.55 -10.17
CA ASP A 142 -4.74 0.53 -10.86
C ASP A 142 -4.89 -0.74 -9.99
N ILE A 143 -3.83 -1.16 -9.29
CA ILE A 143 -3.84 -2.28 -8.31
C ILE A 143 -4.48 -1.84 -6.99
N GLY A 144 -4.29 -0.58 -6.60
CA GLY A 144 -4.79 -0.06 -5.33
C GLY A 144 -6.32 0.00 -5.25
N GLY A 145 -7.01 -0.08 -6.39
CA GLY A 145 -8.38 0.41 -6.48
C GLY A 145 -8.41 1.90 -6.14
N ARG A 146 -9.48 2.59 -6.48
CA ARG A 146 -9.76 3.85 -5.80
C ARG A 146 -9.88 3.49 -4.32
N LEU A 147 -9.16 4.21 -3.46
CA LEU A 147 -9.57 4.37 -2.07
C LEU A 147 -10.92 5.11 -2.10
N GLU A 148 -11.98 4.43 -2.51
CA GLU A 148 -13.25 4.57 -1.84
C GLU A 148 -13.04 3.85 -0.53
N ILE A 149 -12.50 4.60 0.42
CA ILE A 149 -12.96 4.42 1.79
C ILE A 149 -14.46 4.56 1.63
N ASP A 150 -15.17 3.43 1.62
CA ASP A 150 -16.56 3.45 2.02
C ASP A 150 -16.48 3.95 3.47
N ASN A 151 -16.46 5.26 3.63
CA ASN A 151 -16.89 5.89 4.85
C ASN A 151 -18.33 5.47 4.89
N GLY A 152 -18.54 4.29 5.49
CA GLY A 152 -19.83 3.63 5.57
C GLY A 152 -20.81 4.73 5.81
N SER A 153 -21.72 4.89 4.85
CA SER A 153 -22.75 5.89 4.88
C SER A 153 -23.37 5.86 6.26
N SER A 154 -22.92 6.78 7.12
CA SER A 154 -23.63 7.14 8.31
C SER A 154 -24.88 7.78 7.74
N SER A 155 -25.94 6.99 7.61
CA SER A 155 -27.28 7.49 7.45
C SER A 155 -27.64 8.26 8.72
N THR A 156 -27.03 9.42 8.90
CA THR A 156 -27.67 10.52 9.60
C THR A 156 -28.51 11.25 8.56
N ASP A 157 -29.50 10.54 8.02
CA ASP A 157 -30.74 11.21 7.67
C ASP A 157 -31.42 11.51 9.02
N VAL A 158 -30.97 12.61 9.63
CA VAL A 158 -31.80 13.30 10.60
C VAL A 158 -32.97 13.82 9.78
N ASP A 159 -34.06 13.07 9.82
CA ASP A 159 -35.38 13.49 9.36
C ASP A 159 -35.79 14.72 10.18
N ASN A 160 -35.41 15.88 9.68
CA ASN A 160 -35.95 17.16 10.09
C ASN A 160 -37.35 17.31 9.47
N GLY A 161 -38.37 16.75 10.13
CA GLY A 161 -39.75 17.21 9.95
C GLY A 161 -40.85 16.23 10.34
N MET A 162 -41.80 16.74 11.15
CA MET A 162 -43.10 16.18 11.58
C MET A 162 -43.03 15.34 12.88
N TRP A 163 -43.51 15.78 14.04
CA TRP A 163 -44.56 16.76 14.41
C TRP A 163 -44.15 17.61 15.63
#